data_AF-A0A656YVR3-F1
#
_entry.id   AF-A0A656YVR3-F1
#
_cell.length_a   1.000
_cell.length_b   1.000
_cell.length_c   1.000
_cell.angle_alpha   90.00
_cell.angle_beta   90.00
_cell.angle_gamma   90.00
#
_symmetry.space_group_name_H-M   'P 1'
#
loop_
_entity.id
_entity.type
_entity.pdbx_description
1 polymer ?
#
loop_
_entity_poly.entity_id
_entity_poly.type
_entity_poly.pdbx_seq_one_letter_code
_entity_poly.pdbx_strand_id
1 'polypeptide(L)'
;MPSREEHVRHCKNLYGYGFKEIHKWMDGTVRSRGQSHRVDRHNIKKTPDKAYDIFKDKVPRRYRKYIKDAVKDHIELDKRERSSSKTSYKKGQKYENPEEIGISEVAIFIIAFILFALPIMYGIGFEYALCISFSFGLSGLVTTKAGLWSVLIPAFAIGVSFWLFNPGFDIYSIYLLSIGIFLGAVAGIGLRKTIKGLPVT
;
A
#
# COMPACT_ATOMS: atom_id res chain seq x y z
N MET A 1 -9.71 -2.13 -26.05
CA MET A 1 -9.56 -3.47 -26.64
C MET A 1 -10.83 -3.66 -27.45
N PRO A 2 -10.76 -3.93 -28.76
CA PRO A 2 -11.92 -3.90 -29.63
C PRO A 2 -12.96 -4.89 -29.11
N SER A 3 -14.23 -4.57 -29.33
CA SER A 3 -15.31 -5.50 -29.03
C SER A 3 -15.17 -6.75 -29.92
N ARG A 4 -15.70 -7.88 -29.45
CA ARG A 4 -15.74 -9.11 -30.26
C ARG A 4 -16.51 -8.88 -31.56
N GLU A 5 -17.56 -8.08 -31.48
CA GLU A 5 -18.44 -7.69 -32.58
C GLU A 5 -17.68 -6.89 -33.65
N GLU A 6 -16.77 -6.00 -33.25
CA GLU A 6 -15.88 -5.29 -34.19
C GLU A 6 -14.93 -6.23 -34.90
N HIS A 7 -14.29 -7.16 -34.18
CA HIS A 7 -13.42 -8.17 -34.80
C HIS A 7 -14.16 -9.03 -35.82
N VAL A 8 -15.37 -9.48 -35.49
CA VAL A 8 -16.23 -10.26 -36.39
C VAL A 8 -16.62 -9.44 -37.63
N ARG A 9 -16.97 -8.16 -37.45
CA ARG A 9 -17.33 -7.26 -38.54
C ARG A 9 -16.13 -7.00 -39.46
N HIS A 10 -14.95 -6.77 -38.88
CA HIS A 10 -13.71 -6.55 -39.61
C HIS A 10 -13.37 -7.75 -40.51
N CYS A 11 -13.41 -8.97 -39.96
CA CYS A 11 -13.14 -10.17 -40.75
C CYS A 11 -14.22 -10.42 -41.82
N LYS A 12 -15.50 -10.12 -41.53
CA LYS A 12 -16.58 -10.24 -42.52
C LYS A 12 -16.35 -9.31 -43.71
N ASN A 13 -15.84 -8.10 -43.47
CA ASN A 13 -15.53 -7.15 -44.53
C ASN A 13 -14.31 -7.58 -45.37
N LEU A 14 -13.27 -8.13 -44.75
CA LEU A 14 -12.04 -8.55 -45.45
C LEU A 14 -12.21 -9.88 -46.21
N TYR A 15 -12.85 -10.86 -45.59
CA TYR A 15 -12.86 -12.25 -46.06
C TYR A 15 -14.24 -12.74 -46.50
N GLY A 16 -15.28 -11.93 -46.33
CA GLY A 16 -16.67 -12.34 -46.56
C GLY A 16 -17.23 -13.30 -45.50
N TYR A 17 -16.49 -13.56 -44.41
CA TYR A 17 -16.91 -14.44 -43.32
C TYR A 17 -16.41 -13.92 -41.97
N GLY A 18 -17.27 -13.94 -40.94
CA GLY A 18 -17.00 -13.26 -39.67
C GLY A 18 -16.24 -14.06 -38.62
N PHE A 19 -16.01 -15.36 -38.81
CA PHE A 19 -15.24 -16.23 -37.89
C PHE A 19 -15.61 -16.11 -36.39
N LYS A 20 -16.91 -15.96 -36.08
CA LYS A 20 -17.42 -15.71 -34.72
C LYS A 20 -16.89 -16.67 -33.65
N GLU A 21 -16.84 -17.97 -33.96
CA GLU A 21 -16.37 -18.99 -33.01
C GLU A 21 -14.85 -18.89 -32.73
N ILE A 22 -14.06 -18.45 -33.71
CA ILE A 22 -12.63 -18.22 -33.55
C ILE A 22 -12.40 -17.03 -32.62
N HIS A 23 -13.09 -15.91 -32.84
CA HIS A 23 -12.99 -14.74 -31.96
C HIS A 23 -13.50 -15.04 -30.54
N LYS A 24 -14.59 -15.80 -30.41
CA LYS A 24 -15.07 -16.28 -29.10
C LYS A 24 -14.02 -17.14 -28.39
N TRP A 25 -13.34 -18.01 -29.12
CA TRP A 25 -12.24 -18.82 -28.56
C TRP A 25 -11.03 -17.96 -28.19
N MET A 26 -10.65 -16.96 -29.00
CA MET A 26 -9.53 -16.07 -28.67
C MET A 26 -9.80 -15.19 -27.45
N ASP A 27 -11.03 -14.67 -27.32
CA ASP A 27 -11.45 -13.85 -26.20
C ASP A 27 -11.82 -14.63 -24.94
N GLY A 28 -12.10 -15.93 -25.07
CA GLY A 28 -12.53 -16.76 -23.96
C GLY A 28 -11.45 -16.91 -22.90
N THR A 29 -11.79 -16.61 -21.65
CA THR A 29 -10.96 -16.96 -20.50
C THR A 29 -10.95 -18.47 -20.30
N VAL A 30 -9.77 -19.09 -20.24
CA VAL A 30 -9.68 -20.46 -19.74
C VAL A 30 -9.84 -20.36 -18.22
N ARG A 31 -10.92 -20.95 -17.71
CA ARG A 31 -11.27 -20.94 -16.28
C ARG A 31 -10.07 -21.30 -15.37
N SER A 32 -9.17 -22.17 -15.82
CA SER A 32 -8.01 -22.61 -15.03
C SER A 32 -6.81 -21.66 -15.02
N ARG A 33 -6.76 -20.60 -15.83
CA ARG A 33 -5.56 -19.73 -15.96
C ARG A 33 -5.77 -18.26 -15.60
N GLY A 34 -6.95 -17.87 -15.12
CA GLY A 34 -7.22 -16.49 -14.72
C GLY A 34 -7.01 -15.45 -15.84
N GLN A 35 -6.76 -14.18 -15.47
CA GLN A 35 -6.63 -13.06 -16.41
C GLN A 35 -5.37 -13.10 -17.30
N SER A 36 -4.28 -13.74 -16.85
CA SER A 36 -3.03 -13.89 -17.61
C SER A 36 -3.17 -14.74 -18.87
N HIS A 37 -4.28 -15.48 -19.01
CA HIS A 37 -4.54 -16.38 -20.12
C HIS A 37 -4.62 -15.70 -21.51
N ARG A 38 -4.97 -14.42 -21.59
CA ARG A 38 -4.93 -13.70 -22.89
C ARG A 38 -3.54 -13.71 -23.52
N VAL A 39 -2.47 -13.90 -22.76
CA VAL A 39 -1.10 -13.94 -23.30
C VAL A 39 -0.85 -15.22 -24.12
N ASP A 40 -1.43 -16.36 -23.72
CA ASP A 40 -1.17 -17.66 -24.36
C ASP A 40 -1.82 -17.79 -25.74
N ARG A 41 -2.97 -17.14 -25.94
CA ARG A 41 -3.70 -17.16 -27.22
C ARG A 41 -3.28 -16.03 -28.16
N HIS A 42 -2.43 -15.10 -27.73
CA HIS A 42 -1.95 -14.00 -28.58
C HIS A 42 -0.53 -14.19 -29.11
N ASN A 43 -0.04 -15.44 -29.15
CA ASN A 43 1.23 -15.76 -29.79
C ASN A 43 1.09 -15.83 -31.32
N ILE A 44 1.53 -14.78 -32.01
CA ILE A 44 1.42 -14.66 -33.48
C ILE A 44 2.06 -15.81 -34.26
N LYS A 45 3.06 -16.51 -33.69
CA LYS A 45 3.77 -17.61 -34.36
C LYS A 45 3.07 -18.96 -34.17
N LYS A 46 2.37 -19.17 -33.05
CA LYS A 46 1.83 -20.49 -32.68
C LYS A 46 0.30 -20.56 -32.71
N THR A 47 -0.38 -19.47 -32.34
CA THR A 47 -1.85 -19.45 -32.27
C THR A 47 -2.52 -19.69 -33.62
N PRO A 48 -2.07 -19.10 -34.76
CA PRO A 48 -2.75 -19.31 -36.04
C PRO A 48 -2.81 -20.77 -36.46
N ASP A 49 -1.72 -21.52 -36.29
CA ASP A 49 -1.67 -22.94 -36.61
C ASP A 49 -2.58 -23.76 -35.70
N LYS A 50 -2.53 -23.49 -34.39
CA LYS A 50 -3.43 -24.14 -33.41
C LYS A 50 -4.91 -23.87 -33.69
N ALA A 51 -5.25 -22.64 -34.08
CA ALA A 51 -6.61 -22.29 -34.44
C ALA A 51 -7.06 -22.99 -35.72
N TYR A 52 -6.17 -23.12 -36.72
CA TYR A 52 -6.45 -23.87 -37.93
C TYR A 52 -6.82 -25.32 -37.59
N ASP A 53 -6.05 -26.00 -36.76
CA ASP A 53 -6.32 -27.40 -36.40
C ASP A 53 -7.65 -27.59 -35.66
N ILE A 54 -8.04 -26.65 -34.79
CA ILE A 54 -9.29 -26.70 -34.03
C ILE A 54 -10.51 -26.40 -34.90
N PHE A 55 -10.38 -25.48 -35.86
CA PHE A 55 -11.52 -24.90 -36.57
C PHE A 55 -11.64 -25.27 -38.04
N LYS A 56 -10.63 -25.93 -38.64
CA LYS A 56 -10.66 -26.34 -40.06
C LYS A 56 -11.95 -27.07 -40.42
N ASP A 57 -12.46 -27.94 -39.55
CA ASP A 57 -13.68 -28.72 -39.84
C ASP A 57 -14.98 -27.99 -39.48
N LYS A 58 -14.89 -26.92 -38.69
CA LYS A 58 -16.04 -26.09 -38.28
C LYS A 58 -16.31 -24.92 -39.23
N VAL A 59 -15.34 -24.58 -40.07
CA VAL A 59 -15.42 -23.48 -41.04
C VAL A 59 -15.69 -24.03 -42.44
N PRO A 60 -16.59 -23.41 -43.23
CA PRO A 60 -16.86 -23.84 -44.60
C PRO A 60 -15.58 -23.89 -45.44
N ARG A 61 -15.45 -24.93 -46.28
CA ARG A 61 -14.22 -25.25 -47.03
C ARG A 61 -13.61 -24.04 -47.75
N ARG A 62 -14.44 -23.19 -48.37
CA ARG A 62 -14.00 -21.98 -49.09
C ARG A 62 -13.29 -20.94 -48.22
N TYR A 63 -13.56 -20.91 -46.91
CA TYR A 63 -13.00 -19.93 -45.97
C TYR A 63 -11.87 -20.49 -45.10
N ARG A 64 -11.59 -21.80 -45.14
CA ARG A 64 -10.57 -22.45 -44.28
C ARG A 64 -9.17 -21.83 -44.43
N LYS A 65 -8.81 -21.40 -45.65
CA LYS A 65 -7.53 -20.75 -45.93
C LYS A 65 -7.32 -19.46 -45.13
N TYR A 66 -8.39 -18.76 -44.78
CA TYR A 66 -8.33 -17.48 -44.06
C TYR A 66 -8.36 -17.61 -42.53
N ILE A 67 -8.45 -18.84 -41.99
CA ILE A 67 -8.47 -19.04 -40.53
C ILE A 67 -7.21 -18.47 -39.86
N LYS A 68 -6.04 -18.73 -40.46
CA LYS A 68 -4.77 -18.24 -39.91
C LYS A 68 -4.67 -16.71 -39.99
N ASP A 69 -5.17 -16.13 -41.07
CA ASP A 69 -5.14 -14.68 -41.30
C ASP A 69 -6.08 -13.95 -40.35
N ALA A 70 -7.32 -14.44 -40.17
CA ALA A 70 -8.26 -13.89 -39.20
C ALA A 70 -7.72 -13.88 -37.76
N VAL A 71 -6.92 -14.88 -37.39
CA VAL A 71 -6.25 -14.92 -36.07
C VAL A 71 -5.13 -13.90 -35.97
N LYS A 72 -4.30 -13.77 -37.02
CA LYS A 72 -3.23 -12.76 -37.06
C LYS A 72 -3.80 -11.34 -36.97
N ASP A 73 -4.87 -11.06 -37.73
CA ASP A 73 -5.52 -9.75 -37.74
C ASP A 73 -6.07 -9.38 -36.36
N HIS A 74 -6.70 -10.32 -35.65
CA HIS A 74 -7.17 -10.05 -34.29
C HIS A 74 -6.02 -9.73 -33.32
N ILE A 75 -4.92 -10.49 -33.38
CA ILE A 75 -3.74 -10.22 -32.55
C ILE A 75 -3.14 -8.85 -32.88
N GLU A 76 -3.11 -8.48 -34.16
CA GLU A 76 -2.58 -7.21 -34.61
C GLU A 76 -3.47 -6.03 -34.23
N LEU A 77 -4.80 -6.14 -34.37
CA LEU A 77 -5.76 -5.12 -33.96
C LEU A 77 -5.68 -4.86 -32.45
N ASP A 78 -5.61 -5.92 -31.64
CA ASP A 78 -5.40 -5.80 -30.20
C ASP A 78 -4.08 -5.08 -29.86
N LYS A 79 -3.02 -5.32 -30.65
CA LYS A 79 -1.73 -4.66 -30.47
C LYS A 79 -1.78 -3.18 -30.87
N ARG A 80 -2.46 -2.85 -31.97
CA ARG A 80 -2.62 -1.47 -32.45
C ARG A 80 -3.35 -0.62 -31.42
N GLU A 81 -4.45 -1.11 -30.84
CA GLU A 81 -5.16 -0.37 -29.78
C GLU A 81 -4.34 -0.16 -28.51
N ARG A 82 -3.55 -1.16 -28.11
CA ARG A 82 -2.64 -1.00 -26.95
C ARG A 82 -1.53 0.01 -27.22
N SER A 83 -1.11 0.15 -28.49
CA SER A 83 -0.11 1.14 -28.86
C SER A 83 -0.70 2.55 -28.95
N SER A 84 -1.93 2.71 -29.47
CA SER A 84 -2.58 4.01 -29.57
C SER A 84 -2.97 4.57 -28.20
N SER A 85 -3.40 3.73 -27.26
CA SER A 85 -3.69 4.16 -25.88
C SER A 85 -2.43 4.64 -25.14
N LYS A 86 -1.28 4.00 -25.37
CA LYS A 86 0.02 4.47 -24.83
C LYS A 86 0.44 5.82 -25.41
N THR A 87 0.18 6.05 -26.71
CA THR A 87 0.50 7.33 -27.35
C THR A 87 -0.45 8.44 -26.88
N SER A 88 -1.72 8.14 -26.61
CA SER A 88 -2.67 9.09 -26.03
C SER A 88 -2.31 9.45 -24.58
N TYR A 89 -1.84 8.50 -23.76
CA TYR A 89 -1.36 8.77 -22.40
C TYR A 89 -0.10 9.65 -22.39
N LYS A 90 0.80 9.51 -23.38
CA LYS A 90 1.95 10.42 -23.55
C LYS A 90 1.59 11.78 -24.16
N LYS A 91 0.49 11.89 -24.90
CA LYS A 91 0.06 13.16 -25.53
C LYS A 91 -0.81 14.03 -24.61
N GLY A 92 -1.32 13.46 -23.51
CA GLY A 92 -1.89 14.20 -22.37
C GLY A 92 -0.84 14.69 -21.35
N GLN A 93 0.44 14.39 -21.56
CA GLN A 93 1.57 14.98 -20.82
C GLN A 93 2.43 15.85 -21.76
N LYS A 94 1.78 16.66 -22.60
CA LYS A 94 2.45 17.74 -23.33
C LYS A 94 2.27 19.01 -22.50
N TYR A 95 3.29 19.30 -21.70
CA TYR A 95 3.64 20.60 -21.10
C TYR A 95 2.61 21.72 -21.36
N GLU A 96 1.74 21.97 -20.38
CA GLU A 96 1.31 23.34 -20.10
C GLU A 96 2.52 24.10 -19.58
N ASN A 97 2.66 25.34 -20.02
CA ASN A 97 3.53 26.34 -19.40
C ASN A 97 3.38 26.28 -17.86
N PRO A 98 4.46 26.52 -17.08
CA PRO A 98 4.32 26.81 -15.66
C PRO A 98 3.72 28.23 -15.50
N GLU A 99 2.44 28.39 -15.81
CA GLU A 99 1.63 29.46 -15.24
C GLU A 99 0.91 28.87 -14.02
N GLU A 100 1.33 29.35 -12.86
CA GLU A 100 0.69 29.25 -11.55
C GLU A 100 0.02 27.90 -11.26
N ILE A 101 0.83 26.97 -10.73
CA ILE A 101 0.33 25.90 -9.88
C ILE A 101 -0.41 26.58 -8.73
N GLY A 102 -1.73 26.69 -8.88
CA GLY A 102 -2.64 26.88 -7.77
C GLY A 102 -2.26 25.82 -6.76
N ILE A 103 -1.67 26.27 -5.64
CA ILE A 103 -1.29 25.42 -4.52
C ILE A 103 -2.55 24.60 -4.22
N SER A 104 -2.51 23.30 -4.57
CA SER A 104 -3.68 22.45 -4.40
C SER A 104 -4.15 22.60 -2.96
N GLU A 105 -5.45 22.70 -2.71
CA GLU A 105 -5.98 22.86 -1.36
C GLU A 105 -5.36 21.84 -0.38
N VAL A 106 -5.06 20.64 -0.88
CA VAL A 106 -4.32 19.57 -0.19
C VAL A 106 -2.93 20.01 0.30
N ALA A 107 -2.15 20.73 -0.51
CA ALA A 107 -0.84 21.24 -0.12
C ALA A 107 -0.94 22.36 0.92
N ILE A 108 -1.97 23.22 0.85
CA ILE A 108 -2.26 24.21 1.92
C ILE A 108 -2.61 23.48 3.22
N PHE A 109 -3.44 22.43 3.14
CA PHE A 109 -3.78 21.60 4.31
C PHE A 109 -2.55 20.90 4.91
N ILE A 110 -1.64 20.37 4.09
CA ILE A 110 -0.41 19.72 4.58
C ILE A 110 0.52 20.73 5.24
N ILE A 111 0.72 21.91 4.62
CA ILE A 111 1.58 22.97 5.20
C ILE A 111 0.97 23.50 6.50
N ALA A 112 -0.34 23.74 6.54
CA ALA A 112 -1.04 24.17 7.75
C ALA A 112 -0.95 23.11 8.87
N PHE A 113 -1.06 21.82 8.54
CA PHE A 113 -0.92 20.74 9.50
C PHE A 113 0.50 20.65 10.08
N ILE A 114 1.53 20.78 9.24
CA ILE A 114 2.93 20.79 9.67
C ILE A 114 3.20 22.00 10.58
N LEU A 115 2.74 23.19 10.19
CA LEU A 115 2.92 24.41 10.99
C LEU A 115 2.11 24.40 12.30
N PHE A 116 1.00 23.67 12.38
CA PHE A 116 0.26 23.46 13.61
C PHE A 116 0.90 22.40 14.53
N ALA A 117 1.44 21.33 13.96
CA ALA A 117 2.07 20.25 14.71
C ALA A 117 3.45 20.62 15.27
N LEU A 118 4.22 21.47 14.58
CA LEU A 118 5.58 21.85 15.00
C LEU A 118 5.59 22.58 16.35
N PRO A 119 4.76 23.59 16.64
CA PRO A 119 4.68 24.23 17.95
C PRO A 119 4.21 23.29 19.06
N ILE A 120 3.37 22.30 18.75
CA ILE A 120 2.97 21.27 19.72
C ILE A 120 4.16 20.38 20.07
N MET A 121 4.92 19.93 19.07
CA MET A 121 6.12 19.13 19.31
C MET A 121 7.25 19.91 20.00
N TYR A 122 7.41 21.20 19.68
CA TYR A 122 8.43 22.05 20.30
C TYR A 122 8.01 22.65 21.65
N GLY A 123 6.73 22.99 21.83
CA GLY A 123 6.18 23.53 23.07
C GLY A 123 6.03 22.45 24.16
N ILE A 124 5.51 21.28 23.80
CA ILE A 124 5.48 20.12 24.70
C ILE A 124 6.91 19.62 24.94
N GLY A 125 7.78 19.60 23.92
CA GLY A 125 9.16 19.18 24.08
C GLY A 125 9.97 20.05 25.04
N PHE A 126 9.79 21.37 25.03
CA PHE A 126 10.55 22.29 25.88
C PHE A 126 10.08 22.28 27.34
N GLU A 127 8.78 22.28 27.60
CA GLU A 127 8.26 22.19 28.96
C GLU A 127 8.51 20.81 29.59
N TYR A 128 8.40 19.72 28.81
CA TYR A 128 8.77 18.39 29.30
C TYR A 128 10.28 18.24 29.49
N ALA A 129 11.12 18.84 28.65
CA ALA A 129 12.58 18.85 28.85
C ALA A 129 12.97 19.59 30.13
N LEU A 130 12.32 20.73 30.43
CA LEU A 130 12.50 21.45 31.69
C LEU A 130 11.99 20.64 32.89
N CYS A 131 10.83 19.99 32.78
CA CYS A 131 10.26 19.18 33.86
C CYS A 131 11.10 17.93 34.16
N ILE A 132 11.60 17.25 33.12
CA ILE A 132 12.52 16.11 33.24
C ILE A 132 13.85 16.57 33.84
N SER A 133 14.45 17.65 33.34
CA SER A 133 15.72 18.17 33.85
C SER A 133 15.63 18.63 35.31
N PHE A 134 14.51 19.27 35.68
CA PHE A 134 14.24 19.66 37.07
C PHE A 134 14.04 18.44 37.98
N SER A 135 13.34 17.41 37.51
CA SER A 135 13.12 16.16 38.25
C SER A 135 14.41 15.36 38.48
N PHE A 136 15.30 15.32 37.49
CA PHE A 136 16.63 14.69 37.64
C PHE A 136 17.57 15.52 38.52
N GLY A 137 17.53 16.86 38.42
CA GLY A 137 18.30 17.76 39.29
C GLY A 137 17.90 17.63 40.77
N LEU A 138 16.60 17.53 41.06
CA LEU A 138 16.11 17.34 42.43
C LEU A 138 16.41 15.94 42.97
N SER A 139 16.30 14.89 42.14
CA SER A 139 16.60 13.51 42.54
C SER A 139 18.09 13.28 42.84
N GLY A 140 18.98 13.99 42.12
CA GLY A 140 20.42 13.98 42.41
C GLY A 140 20.77 14.62 43.76
N LEU A 141 19.95 15.54 44.27
CA LEU A 141 20.17 16.22 45.55
C LEU A 141 19.66 15.41 46.75
N VAL A 142 18.66 14.54 46.57
CA VAL A 142 18.02 13.76 47.66
C VAL A 142 18.59 12.34 47.83
N THR A 143 19.44 11.86 46.93
CA THR A 143 19.89 10.46 46.89
C THR A 143 20.98 10.07 47.88
N THR A 144 21.36 10.91 48.85
CA THR A 144 22.38 10.48 49.81
C THR A 144 21.87 9.59 50.94
N LYS A 145 20.55 9.52 51.28
CA LYS A 145 20.06 8.61 52.34
C LYS A 145 18.61 8.08 52.23
N ALA A 146 17.84 8.40 51.20
CA ALA A 146 16.44 7.98 51.12
C ALA A 146 16.26 6.68 50.32
N GLY A 147 15.83 5.61 50.99
CA GLY A 147 15.42 4.32 50.39
C GLY A 147 14.22 4.45 49.45
N LEU A 148 13.37 3.42 49.35
CA LEU A 148 12.23 3.25 48.41
C LEU A 148 11.47 4.55 48.01
N TRP A 149 11.37 5.52 48.91
CA TRP A 149 10.83 6.86 48.69
C TRP A 149 11.48 7.66 47.55
N SER A 150 12.78 7.46 47.26
CA SER A 150 13.47 8.11 46.13
C SER A 150 12.97 7.66 44.77
N VAL A 151 12.25 6.54 44.69
CA VAL A 151 11.61 6.04 43.46
C VAL A 151 10.13 6.40 43.42
N LEU A 152 9.45 6.38 44.57
CA LEU A 152 8.01 6.63 44.64
C LEU A 152 7.65 8.11 44.44
N ILE A 153 8.46 9.04 44.95
CA ILE A 153 8.17 10.49 44.83
C ILE A 153 8.23 10.98 43.37
N PRO A 154 9.28 10.65 42.57
CA PRO A 154 9.29 11.02 41.15
C PRO A 154 8.16 10.36 40.35
N ALA A 155 7.85 9.09 40.62
CA ALA A 155 6.78 8.38 39.92
C ALA A 155 5.40 9.00 40.19
N PHE A 156 5.13 9.40 41.45
CA PHE A 156 3.90 10.09 41.81
C PHE A 156 3.81 11.47 41.17
N ALA A 157 4.91 12.25 41.18
CA ALA A 157 4.96 13.55 40.54
C ALA A 157 4.70 13.47 39.02
N ILE A 158 5.27 12.47 38.33
CA ILE A 158 5.02 12.22 36.91
C ILE A 158 3.54 11.87 36.66
N GLY A 159 2.94 11.03 37.50
CA GLY A 159 1.52 10.67 37.39
C GLY A 159 0.58 11.85 37.55
N VAL A 160 0.83 12.73 38.54
CA VAL A 160 0.03 13.93 38.78
C VAL A 160 0.19 14.95 37.66
N SER A 161 1.42 15.17 37.17
CA SER A 161 1.67 16.05 36.02
C SER A 161 0.95 15.54 34.77
N PHE A 162 1.01 14.23 34.49
CA PHE A 162 0.33 13.66 33.33
C PHE A 162 -1.20 13.85 33.38
N TRP A 163 -1.80 13.77 34.57
CA TRP A 163 -3.23 14.04 34.79
C TRP A 163 -3.60 15.50 34.51
N LEU A 164 -2.85 16.44 35.09
CA LEU A 164 -3.14 17.87 34.99
C LEU A 164 -3.08 18.39 33.54
N PHE A 165 -2.22 17.80 32.71
CA PHE A 165 -2.05 18.19 31.31
C PHE A 165 -2.90 17.39 30.30
N ASN A 166 -3.63 16.36 30.75
CA ASN A 166 -4.55 15.58 29.92
C ASN A 166 -5.89 15.38 30.64
N PRO A 167 -6.80 16.37 30.63
CA PRO A 167 -8.06 16.30 31.38
C PRO A 167 -9.03 15.22 30.88
N GLY A 168 -8.75 14.59 29.73
CA GLY A 168 -9.47 13.41 29.23
C GLY A 168 -8.93 12.07 29.71
N PHE A 169 -7.84 12.06 30.50
CA PHE A 169 -7.24 10.85 31.06
C PHE A 169 -7.89 10.54 32.42
N ASP A 170 -8.76 9.53 32.45
CA ASP A 170 -9.44 9.10 33.67
C ASP A 170 -8.42 8.64 34.74
N ILE A 171 -8.69 8.95 36.01
CA ILE A 171 -7.86 8.65 37.17
C ILE A 171 -7.55 7.15 37.27
N TYR A 172 -8.44 6.30 36.76
CA TYR A 172 -8.24 4.85 36.65
C TYR A 172 -7.08 4.47 35.73
N SER A 173 -6.86 5.19 34.63
CA SER A 173 -5.76 4.92 33.70
C SER A 173 -4.40 5.24 34.33
N ILE A 174 -4.36 6.26 35.19
CA ILE A 174 -3.15 6.65 35.95
C ILE A 174 -2.84 5.63 37.04
N TYR A 175 -3.89 5.14 37.71
CA TYR A 175 -3.76 4.07 38.69
C TYR A 175 -3.25 2.76 38.05
N LEU A 176 -3.74 2.39 36.88
CA LEU A 176 -3.24 1.20 36.16
C LEU A 176 -1.80 1.36 35.67
N LEU A 177 -1.43 2.55 35.17
CA LEU A 177 -0.05 2.83 34.75
C LEU A 177 0.93 2.73 35.93
N SER A 178 0.56 3.31 37.09
CA SER A 178 1.38 3.26 38.30
C SER A 178 1.53 1.84 38.86
N ILE A 179 0.48 1.02 38.82
CA ILE A 179 0.56 -0.42 39.14
C ILE A 179 1.52 -1.14 38.19
N GLY A 180 1.44 -0.89 36.88
CA GLY A 180 2.31 -1.51 35.88
C GLY A 180 3.80 -1.20 36.13
N ILE A 181 4.11 0.05 36.43
CA ILE A 181 5.48 0.49 36.76
C ILE A 181 5.95 -0.19 38.06
N PHE A 182 5.11 -0.26 39.09
CA PHE A 182 5.44 -0.90 40.35
C PHE A 182 5.73 -2.40 40.18
N LEU A 183 4.87 -3.13 39.47
CA LEU A 183 5.05 -4.56 39.21
C LEU A 183 6.32 -4.82 38.38
N GLY A 184 6.61 -3.98 37.38
CA GLY A 184 7.85 -4.04 36.61
C GLY A 184 9.10 -3.85 37.47
N ALA A 185 9.07 -2.91 38.41
CA ALA A 185 10.17 -2.68 39.34
C ALA A 185 10.39 -3.86 40.30
N VAL A 186 9.31 -4.43 40.84
CA VAL A 186 9.37 -5.61 41.73
C VAL A 186 9.92 -6.83 40.98
N ALA A 187 9.45 -7.08 39.76
CA ALA A 187 9.93 -8.16 38.91
C ALA A 187 11.43 -7.99 38.57
N GLY A 188 11.87 -6.77 38.27
CA GLY A 188 13.28 -6.46 38.01
C GLY A 188 14.19 -6.73 39.21
N ILE A 189 13.75 -6.42 40.43
CA ILE A 189 14.49 -6.71 41.67
C ILE A 189 14.59 -8.23 41.91
N GLY A 190 13.50 -8.96 41.68
CA GLY A 190 13.48 -10.43 41.77
C GLY A 190 14.46 -11.08 40.80
N LEU A 191 14.42 -10.67 39.51
CA LEU A 191 15.28 -11.22 38.46
C LEU A 191 16.77 -10.98 38.75
N ARG A 192 17.12 -9.81 39.31
CA ARG A 192 18.51 -9.47 39.66
C ARG A 192 19.06 -10.32 40.81
N LYS A 193 18.21 -10.78 41.74
CA LYS A 193 18.60 -11.73 42.79
C LYS A 193 18.82 -13.13 42.23
N THR A 194 17.96 -13.57 41.31
CA THR A 194 18.07 -14.89 40.67
C THR A 194 19.35 -15.00 39.84
N ILE A 195 19.71 -13.96 39.08
CA ILE A 195 20.93 -13.95 38.24
C ILE A 195 22.21 -14.02 39.10
N LYS A 196 22.22 -13.42 40.30
CA LYS A 196 23.39 -13.46 41.21
C LYS A 196 23.56 -14.80 41.94
N GLY A 197 22.57 -15.68 41.90
CA GLY A 197 22.59 -17.00 42.54
C GLY A 197 22.94 -18.16 41.61
N LEU A 198 23.13 -17.90 40.30
CA LEU A 198 23.49 -18.95 39.35
C LEU A 198 25.01 -19.18 39.38
N PRO A 199 25.47 -20.44 39.55
CA PRO A 199 26.89 -20.74 39.44
C PRO A 199 27.39 -20.43 38.03
N VAL A 200 28.52 -19.73 37.95
CA VAL A 200 29.19 -19.43 36.68
C VAL A 200 29.81 -20.73 36.18
N THR A 201 29.19 -21.34 35.18
CA THR A 201 29.74 -22.49 34.43
C THR A 201 30.74 -22.03 33.38
#